data_AF-A0A197JY11-F1
#
_entry.id   AF-A0A197JY11-F1
#
_cell.length_a   1.000
_cell.length_b   1.000
_cell.length_c   1.000
_cell.angle_alpha   90.00
_cell.angle_beta   90.00
_cell.angle_gamma   90.00
#
_symmetry.space_group_name_H-M   'P 1'
#
loop_
_entity.id
_entity.type
_entity.pdbx_description
1 polymer ?
#
loop_
_entity_poly.entity_id
_entity_poly.type
_entity_poly.pdbx_seq_one_letter_code
_entity_poly.pdbx_strand_id
1 'polypeptide(L)'
;LHFSRKCAERPFENILSILAKYPWHQSHRVLPLHRDHIFELLKLSIESLRMHLSKEYNTIHPTLLTRMVRCAVLTPAFTERQKNMVLVVAGVTCPEDIVAWMAPP
;
A
#
# COMPACT_ATOMS: atom_id res chain seq x y z
N LEU A 1 -15.50 10.02 23.98
CA LEU A 1 -14.16 9.98 23.35
C LEU A 1 -14.23 9.27 21.99
N HIS A 2 -14.46 9.99 20.89
CA HIS A 2 -14.44 9.43 19.52
C HIS A 2 -13.20 9.95 18.77
N PHE A 3 -12.02 9.41 19.09
CA PHE A 3 -10.77 9.79 18.41
C PHE A 3 -10.71 9.30 16.95
N SER A 4 -11.41 8.20 16.63
CA SER A 4 -11.40 7.57 15.31
C SER A 4 -12.09 8.39 14.20
N ARG A 5 -13.14 9.17 14.53
CA ARG A 5 -13.90 9.95 13.52
C ARG A 5 -13.14 11.17 12.97
N LYS A 6 -12.05 11.60 13.60
CA LYS A 6 -11.34 12.86 13.25
C LYS A 6 -10.19 12.67 12.26
N CYS A 7 -9.82 11.46 11.87
CA CYS A 7 -8.67 11.23 11.00
C CYS A 7 -8.94 10.11 9.99
N ALA A 8 -9.48 10.49 8.82
CA ALA A 8 -9.76 9.56 7.72
C ALA A 8 -8.50 8.86 7.18
N GLU A 9 -7.31 9.40 7.47
CA GLU A 9 -6.01 8.84 7.07
C GLU A 9 -5.61 7.60 7.88
N ARG A 10 -6.09 7.51 9.12
CA ARG A 10 -5.61 6.53 10.11
C ARG A 10 -5.71 5.06 9.64
N PRO A 11 -6.77 4.62 8.95
CA PRO A 11 -6.82 3.27 8.39
C PRO A 11 -5.70 3.01 7.38
N PHE A 12 -5.38 3.98 6.52
CA PHE A 12 -4.34 3.85 5.50
C PHE A 12 -2.93 3.89 6.12
N GLU A 13 -2.71 4.76 7.12
CA GLU A 13 -1.46 4.80 7.90
C GLU A 13 -1.20 3.50 8.68
N ASN A 14 -2.27 2.85 9.14
CA ASN A 14 -2.15 1.54 9.76
C ASN A 14 -1.65 0.48 8.77
N ILE A 15 -2.09 0.55 7.51
CA ILE A 15 -1.63 -0.36 6.46
C ILE A 15 -0.16 -0.10 6.14
N LEU A 16 0.26 1.15 6.01
CA LEU A 16 1.68 1.50 5.89
C LEU A 16 2.51 0.91 7.04
N SER A 17 1.98 0.95 8.26
CA SER A 17 2.62 0.36 9.44
C SER A 17 2.70 -1.17 9.35
N ILE A 18 1.67 -1.85 8.83
CA ILE A 18 1.70 -3.30 8.57
C ILE A 18 2.80 -3.60 7.55
N LEU A 19 2.80 -2.95 6.39
CA LEU A 19 3.82 -3.18 5.36
C LEU A 19 5.24 -2.89 5.85
N ALA A 20 5.46 -1.85 6.65
CA ALA A 20 6.79 -1.52 7.15
C ALA A 20 7.31 -2.47 8.24
N LYS A 21 6.42 -3.02 9.07
CA LYS A 21 6.79 -3.82 10.26
C LYS A 21 6.65 -5.32 10.05
N TYR A 22 5.96 -5.76 9.00
CA TYR A 22 5.80 -7.18 8.73
C TYR A 22 7.16 -7.82 8.44
N PRO A 23 7.47 -9.02 8.98
CA PRO A 23 8.80 -9.59 8.93
C PRO A 23 9.10 -10.26 7.58
N TRP A 24 9.12 -9.48 6.49
CA TRP A 24 9.29 -9.97 5.12
C TRP A 24 10.56 -10.82 4.90
N HIS A 25 11.60 -10.58 5.71
CA HIS A 25 12.85 -11.34 5.69
C HIS A 25 12.75 -12.73 6.33
N GLN A 26 11.69 -13.01 7.10
CA GLN A 26 11.48 -14.29 7.79
C GLN A 26 10.57 -15.17 6.96
N SER A 27 11.08 -15.68 5.82
CA SER A 27 10.32 -16.51 4.87
C SER A 27 9.61 -17.71 5.51
N HIS A 28 10.18 -18.29 6.55
CA HIS A 28 9.57 -19.40 7.32
C HIS A 28 8.34 -18.99 8.15
N ARG A 29 8.12 -17.69 8.39
CA ARG A 29 6.95 -17.15 9.11
C ARG A 29 5.95 -16.47 8.17
N VAL A 30 6.43 -16.00 7.01
CA VAL A 30 5.62 -15.37 5.97
C VAL A 30 5.14 -16.44 5.00
N LEU A 31 4.05 -17.10 5.38
CA LEU A 31 3.37 -18.01 4.47
C LEU A 31 2.85 -17.24 3.24
N PRO A 32 2.83 -17.84 2.04
CA PRO A 32 2.28 -17.22 0.84
C PRO A 32 0.87 -16.65 1.06
N LEU A 33 0.03 -17.37 1.81
CA LEU A 33 -1.32 -16.93 2.16
C LEU A 33 -1.34 -15.61 2.96
N HIS A 34 -0.40 -15.41 3.90
CA HIS A 34 -0.32 -14.16 4.66
C HIS A 34 0.08 -12.99 3.77
N ARG A 35 1.06 -13.20 2.87
CA ARG A 35 1.45 -12.20 1.87
C ARG A 35 0.24 -11.81 1.03
N ASP A 36 -0.53 -12.78 0.54
CA ASP A 36 -1.66 -12.53 -0.34
C ASP A 36 -2.80 -11.80 0.38
N HIS A 37 -3.05 -12.08 1.67
CA HIS A 37 -3.98 -11.29 2.48
C HIS A 37 -3.51 -9.84 2.69
N ILE A 38 -2.22 -9.61 2.96
CA ILE A 38 -1.69 -8.25 3.12
C ILE A 38 -1.76 -7.49 1.79
N PHE A 39 -1.47 -8.16 0.68
CA PHE A 39 -1.62 -7.60 -0.66
C PHE A 39 -3.08 -7.21 -0.94
N GLU A 40 -4.04 -8.09 -0.68
CA GLU A 40 -5.46 -7.80 -0.94
C GLU A 40 -5.97 -6.66 -0.07
N LEU A 41 -5.59 -6.62 1.22
CA LEU A 41 -5.88 -5.52 2.13
C LEU A 41 -5.35 -4.19 1.58
N LEU A 42 -4.10 -4.17 1.10
CA LEU A 42 -3.49 -2.98 0.50
C LEU A 42 -4.23 -2.53 -0.76
N LYS A 43 -4.54 -3.46 -1.67
CA LYS A 43 -5.23 -3.18 -2.93
C LYS A 43 -6.59 -2.51 -2.69
N LEU A 44 -7.44 -3.12 -1.86
CA LEU A 44 -8.75 -2.58 -1.49
C LEU A 44 -8.65 -1.21 -0.82
N SER A 45 -7.58 -0.99 -0.05
CA SER A 45 -7.36 0.26 0.64
C SER A 45 -6.88 1.37 -0.28
N ILE A 46 -6.10 1.05 -1.32
CA ILE A 46 -5.75 1.99 -2.38
C ILE A 46 -7.01 2.39 -3.17
N GLU A 47 -7.87 1.43 -3.53
CA GLU A 47 -9.15 1.71 -4.20
C GLU A 47 -10.02 2.65 -3.36
N SER A 48 -10.17 2.33 -2.07
CA SER A 48 -10.90 3.15 -1.11
C SER A 48 -10.29 4.55 -0.99
N LEU A 49 -8.96 4.65 -0.84
CA LEU A 49 -8.26 5.94 -0.73
C LEU A 49 -8.51 6.81 -1.97
N ARG A 50 -8.45 6.24 -3.17
CA ARG A 50 -8.73 6.98 -4.41
C ARG A 50 -10.15 7.53 -4.44
N MET A 51 -11.12 6.74 -4.01
CA MET A 51 -12.52 7.18 -3.86
C MET A 51 -12.69 8.29 -2.83
N HIS A 52 -11.82 8.36 -1.82
CA HIS A 52 -11.82 9.47 -0.86
C HIS A 52 -11.14 10.72 -1.45
N LEU A 53 -10.01 10.56 -2.14
CA LEU A 53 -9.26 11.65 -2.77
C LEU A 53 -10.00 12.32 -3.93
N SER A 54 -10.92 11.61 -4.60
CA SER A 54 -11.75 12.18 -5.66
C SER A 54 -12.84 13.14 -5.17
N LYS A 55 -13.07 13.24 -3.85
CA LYS A 55 -14.07 14.15 -3.28
C LYS A 55 -13.48 15.56 -3.14
N GLU A 56 -14.24 16.58 -3.54
CA GLU A 56 -13.82 18.00 -3.57
C GLU A 56 -13.29 18.52 -2.22
N TYR A 57 -13.87 18.06 -1.10
CA TYR A 57 -13.54 18.56 0.25
C TYR A 57 -12.84 17.52 1.11
N ASN A 58 -12.00 16.66 0.51
CA ASN A 58 -11.23 15.70 1.29
C ASN A 58 -10.09 16.41 2.06
N THR A 59 -9.84 15.96 3.29
CA THR A 59 -8.78 16.47 4.16
C THR A 59 -7.59 15.51 4.26
N ILE A 60 -7.50 14.57 3.31
CA ILE A 60 -6.47 13.54 3.30
C ILE A 60 -5.20 14.12 2.71
N HIS A 61 -4.06 13.85 3.35
CA HIS A 61 -2.77 14.29 2.91
C HIS A 61 -2.48 13.78 1.49
N PRO A 62 -2.13 14.66 0.54
CA PRO A 62 -2.04 14.30 -0.88
C PRO A 62 -0.97 13.25 -1.17
N THR A 63 0.05 13.14 -0.32
CA THR A 63 1.14 12.15 -0.49
C THR A 63 0.80 10.76 0.02
N LEU A 64 -0.36 10.55 0.65
CA LEU A 64 -0.71 9.26 1.27
C LEU A 64 -0.76 8.13 0.23
N LEU A 65 -1.37 8.39 -0.94
CA LEU A 65 -1.42 7.42 -2.05
C LEU A 65 -0.02 7.07 -2.55
N THR A 66 0.83 8.08 -2.76
CA THR A 66 2.23 7.87 -3.18
C THR A 66 2.99 7.04 -2.15
N ARG A 67 2.82 7.30 -0.85
CA ARG A 67 3.46 6.52 0.22
C ARG A 67 3.00 5.06 0.20
N MET A 68 1.71 4.80 0.02
CA MET A 68 1.18 3.43 -0.09
C MET A 68 1.76 2.68 -1.29
N VAL A 69 1.80 3.33 -2.46
CA VAL A 69 2.38 2.74 -3.68
C VAL A 69 3.87 2.44 -3.48
N ARG A 70 4.65 3.39 -2.96
CA ARG A 70 6.08 3.21 -2.71
C ARG A 70 6.33 2.06 -1.73
N CYS A 71 5.59 1.98 -0.63
CA CYS A 71 5.70 0.85 0.30
C CYS A 71 5.39 -0.50 -0.37
N ALA A 72 4.39 -0.56 -1.25
CA ALA A 72 4.06 -1.77 -1.98
C ALA A 72 5.19 -2.22 -2.92
N VAL A 73 5.73 -1.30 -3.71
CA VAL A 73 6.81 -1.57 -4.68
C VAL A 73 8.09 -1.99 -3.95
N LEU A 74 8.42 -1.35 -2.84
CA LEU A 74 9.58 -1.68 -2.02
C LEU A 74 9.41 -2.95 -1.17
N THR A 75 8.22 -3.55 -1.13
CA THR A 75 7.99 -4.78 -0.37
C THR A 75 8.66 -5.96 -1.09
N PRO A 76 9.66 -6.62 -0.48
CA PRO A 76 10.47 -7.61 -1.18
C PRO A 76 9.70 -8.91 -1.45
N ALA A 77 8.72 -9.24 -0.61
CA ALA A 77 7.95 -10.48 -0.78
C ALA A 77 6.84 -10.37 -1.84
N PHE A 78 6.49 -9.16 -2.29
CA PHE A 78 5.48 -8.98 -3.32
C PHE A 78 6.03 -9.37 -4.67
N THR A 79 5.24 -10.12 -5.43
CA THR A 79 5.60 -10.49 -6.80
C THR A 79 5.52 -9.27 -7.72
N GLU A 80 6.22 -9.32 -8.86
CA GLU A 80 6.10 -8.31 -9.91
C GLU A 80 4.63 -8.09 -10.31
N ARG A 81 3.84 -9.17 -10.43
CA ARG A 81 2.41 -9.09 -10.73
C ARG A 81 1.64 -8.31 -9.66
N GLN A 82 1.94 -8.52 -8.38
CA GLN A 82 1.32 -7.78 -7.27
C GLN A 82 1.71 -6.29 -7.32
N LYS A 83 2.98 -5.98 -7.56
CA LYS A 83 3.45 -4.59 -7.66
C LYS A 83 2.82 -3.86 -8.84
N ASN A 84 2.76 -4.50 -10.01
CA ASN A 84 2.07 -3.97 -11.19
C ASN A 84 0.58 -3.73 -10.93
N MET A 85 -0.10 -4.65 -10.25
CA MET A 85 -1.50 -4.47 -9.89
C MET A 85 -1.71 -3.26 -8.98
N VAL A 86 -0.80 -3.01 -8.03
CA VAL A 86 -0.86 -1.81 -7.17
C VAL A 86 -0.77 -0.53 -7.99
N LEU A 87 0.13 -0.46 -8.97
CA LEU A 87 0.26 0.70 -9.87
C LEU A 87 -1.02 0.94 -10.68
N VAL A 88 -1.57 -0.13 -11.27
CA VAL A 88 -2.82 -0.08 -12.05
C VAL A 88 -3.98 0.41 -11.18
N VAL A 89 -4.15 -0.18 -10.00
CA VAL A 89 -5.24 0.17 -9.06
C VAL A 89 -5.06 1.60 -8.51
N ALA A 90 -3.82 2.01 -8.24
CA ALA A 90 -3.51 3.38 -7.83
C ALA A 90 -3.72 4.41 -8.96
N GLY A 91 -3.71 3.97 -10.23
CA GLY A 91 -3.77 4.85 -11.40
C GLY A 91 -2.51 5.71 -11.55
N VAL A 92 -1.35 5.19 -11.16
CA VAL A 92 -0.06 5.90 -11.22
C VAL A 92 0.99 5.05 -11.93
N THR A 93 2.01 5.72 -12.49
CA THR A 93 3.21 5.05 -12.97
C THR A 93 4.16 4.73 -11.82
N CYS A 94 5.06 3.76 -12.03
CA CYS A 94 6.11 3.48 -11.05
C CYS A 94 7.04 4.69 -10.92
N PRO A 95 7.36 5.17 -9.71
CA PRO A 95 8.37 6.22 -9.55
C PRO A 95 9.75 5.73 -10.01
N GLU A 96 10.44 6.53 -10.80
CA GLU A 96 11.71 6.15 -11.47
C GLU A 96 12.79 5.72 -10.48
N ASP A 97 12.83 6.35 -9.30
CA ASP A 97 13.82 6.07 -8.26
C ASP A 97 13.66 4.69 -7.60
N ILE A 98 12.51 4.03 -7.79
CA ILE A 98 12.23 2.70 -7.25
C ILE A 98 11.84 1.67 -8.33
N VAL A 99 11.95 2.02 -9.62
CA VAL A 99 11.57 1.12 -10.72
C VAL A 99 12.36 -0.20 -10.69
N ALA A 100 13.62 -0.16 -10.22
CA ALA A 100 14.46 -1.35 -10.07
C ALA A 100 13.86 -2.40 -9.12
N TRP A 101 12.97 -2.00 -8.21
CA TRP A 101 12.29 -2.91 -7.29
C TRP A 101 11.06 -3.60 -7.90
N MET A 102 10.69 -3.28 -9.15
CA MET A 102 9.59 -3.95 -9.84
C MET A 102 9.97 -5.37 -10.28
N ALA A 103 11.24 -5.58 -10.63
CA ALA A 103 11.77 -6.88 -11.02
C ALA A 103 11.96 -7.79 -9.78
N PRO A 104 11.85 -9.12 -9.93
CA PRO A 104 12.30 -10.03 -8.89
C PRO A 104 13.80 -9.83 -8.61
N PRO A 105 14.24 -10.01 -7.34
CA PRO A 105 15.66 -10.05 -7.02
C PRO A 105 16.38 -11.21 -7.69
#